data_AF-A0A519ME61-F1
#
_entry.id   AF-A0A519ME61-F1
#
_cell.length_a   1.000
_cell.length_b   1.000
_cell.length_c   1.000
_cell.angle_alpha   90.00
_cell.angle_beta   90.00
_cell.angle_gamma   90.00
#
_symmetry.space_group_name_H-M   'P 1'
#
loop_
_entity.id
_entity.type
_entity.pdbx_description
1 polymer ?
#
loop_
_entity_poly.entity_id
_entity_poly.type
_entity_poly.pdbx_seq_one_letter_code
_entity_poly.pdbx_strand_id
1 'polypeptide(L)'
;GLLVTSFEAYANYQQRRGSNTAWTWEHQAMTRARFVMGSDALRERFDTVREAVITSERDPVALRDEIVLMRERVRSAHPTRDGRFDVKHSPGGMVDAEFAVQYLVLSQSAAHPELRGNVGNIALLQRAEQVGLLPPGVGTAAADAYRELRRVQHVARLDEAPTQVAPPALQAERDAVFALWLAVFGAGLGM
;
A
#
# COMPACT_ATOMS: atom_id res chain seq x y z
N GLY A 1 -16.12 -2.24 17.68
CA GLY A 1 -15.16 -3.15 18.33
C GLY A 1 -14.81 -2.62 19.71
N LEU A 2 -14.21 -3.43 20.57
CA LEU A 2 -13.66 -3.00 21.86
C LEU A 2 -12.51 -2.00 21.64
N LEU A 3 -12.31 -1.06 22.57
CA LEU A 3 -11.25 -0.05 22.49
C LEU A 3 -9.84 -0.66 22.69
N VAL A 4 -9.75 -1.72 23.50
CA VAL A 4 -8.52 -2.48 23.77
C VAL A 4 -8.84 -3.96 23.59
N THR A 5 -7.88 -4.70 23.04
CA THR A 5 -8.01 -6.15 22.82
C THR A 5 -6.81 -6.89 23.40
N SER A 6 -6.99 -8.13 23.81
CA SER A 6 -5.87 -8.99 24.19
C SER A 6 -5.09 -9.42 22.93
N PHE A 7 -3.82 -9.74 23.09
CA PHE A 7 -3.00 -10.26 21.98
C PHE A 7 -3.53 -11.57 21.42
N GLU A 8 -4.11 -12.43 22.26
CA GLU A 8 -4.73 -13.68 21.82
C GLU A 8 -5.94 -13.41 20.92
N ALA A 9 -6.85 -12.53 21.35
CA ALA A 9 -8.01 -12.15 20.55
C ALA A 9 -7.60 -11.45 19.24
N TYR A 10 -6.60 -10.57 19.31
CA TYR A 10 -6.02 -9.91 18.15
C TYR A 10 -5.41 -10.91 17.16
N ALA A 11 -4.59 -11.85 17.64
CA ALA A 11 -3.97 -12.88 16.80
C ALA A 11 -5.02 -13.78 16.14
N ASN A 12 -6.01 -14.24 16.90
CA ASN A 12 -7.09 -15.09 16.38
C ASN A 12 -7.89 -14.38 15.27
N TYR A 13 -8.26 -13.11 15.50
CA TYR A 13 -8.96 -12.29 14.51
C TYR A 13 -8.15 -12.12 13.21
N GLN A 14 -6.87 -11.75 13.36
CA GLN A 14 -6.01 -11.44 12.22
C GLN A 14 -5.59 -12.68 11.42
N GLN A 15 -5.30 -13.80 12.09
CA GLN A 15 -4.89 -15.07 11.47
C GLN A 15 -6.08 -15.95 11.05
N ARG A 16 -7.28 -15.36 10.97
CA ARG A 16 -8.52 -16.03 10.52
C ARG A 16 -8.85 -17.30 11.31
N ARG A 17 -8.57 -17.33 12.62
CA ARG A 17 -8.95 -18.43 13.51
C ARG A 17 -10.27 -18.08 14.21
N GLY A 18 -11.36 -18.72 13.79
CA GLY A 18 -12.70 -18.54 14.36
C GLY A 18 -13.76 -18.07 13.33
N SER A 19 -14.93 -17.64 13.82
CA SER A 19 -16.07 -17.24 12.97
C SER A 19 -16.03 -15.78 12.47
N ASN A 20 -15.20 -14.93 13.09
CA ASN A 20 -15.01 -13.54 12.72
C ASN A 20 -13.55 -13.32 12.34
N THR A 21 -13.30 -13.06 11.06
CA THR A 21 -11.94 -13.05 10.51
C THR A 21 -11.66 -11.75 9.78
N ALA A 22 -10.40 -11.29 9.84
CA ALA A 22 -10.01 -10.06 9.20
C ALA A 22 -10.16 -10.14 7.66
N TRP A 23 -10.73 -9.08 7.10
CA TRP A 23 -10.88 -8.89 5.66
C TRP A 23 -9.53 -8.54 5.01
N THR A 24 -9.40 -8.77 3.71
CA THR A 24 -8.15 -8.47 2.97
C THR A 24 -7.71 -7.00 3.10
N TRP A 25 -8.64 -6.05 3.17
CA TRP A 25 -8.30 -4.64 3.39
C TRP A 25 -7.72 -4.35 4.79
N GLU A 26 -8.08 -5.14 5.80
CA GLU A 26 -7.47 -5.06 7.13
C GLU A 26 -6.04 -5.62 7.10
N HIS A 27 -5.82 -6.68 6.33
CA HIS A 27 -4.48 -7.19 6.06
C HIS A 27 -3.64 -6.17 5.26
N GLN A 28 -4.23 -5.42 4.33
CA GLN A 28 -3.54 -4.30 3.67
C GLN A 28 -3.10 -3.25 4.69
N ALA A 29 -3.97 -2.89 5.65
CA ALA A 29 -3.60 -1.96 6.72
C ALA A 29 -2.46 -2.53 7.61
N MET A 30 -2.41 -3.85 7.81
CA MET A 30 -1.37 -4.52 8.59
C MET A 30 0.04 -4.33 8.02
N THR A 31 0.18 -4.22 6.69
CA THR A 31 1.47 -3.98 6.04
C THR A 31 2.16 -2.71 6.55
N ARG A 32 1.36 -1.71 6.92
CA ARG A 32 1.78 -0.39 7.43
C ARG A 32 1.77 -0.29 8.95
N ALA A 33 1.25 -1.29 9.66
CA ALA A 33 1.21 -1.27 11.11
C ALA A 33 2.62 -1.43 11.69
N ARG A 34 2.90 -0.75 12.81
CA ARG A 34 4.14 -0.89 13.58
C ARG A 34 3.87 -0.66 15.05
N PHE A 35 4.67 -1.30 15.90
CA PHE A 35 4.68 -0.98 17.31
C PHE A 35 5.22 0.44 17.54
N VAL A 36 4.47 1.26 18.27
CA VAL A 36 4.83 2.66 18.55
C VAL A 36 5.21 2.87 20.01
N MET A 37 4.56 2.16 20.94
CA MET A 37 4.72 2.39 22.37
C MET A 37 4.37 1.15 23.21
N GLY A 38 5.09 0.95 24.31
CA GLY A 38 4.93 -0.14 25.28
C GLY A 38 6.26 -0.83 25.58
N SER A 39 6.23 -1.93 26.33
CA SER A 39 7.42 -2.73 26.64
C SER A 39 7.87 -3.60 25.46
N ASP A 40 9.14 -4.01 25.44
CA ASP A 40 9.69 -4.87 24.38
C ASP A 40 8.99 -6.22 24.28
N ALA A 41 8.57 -6.81 25.41
CA ALA A 41 7.75 -8.03 25.39
C ALA A 41 6.39 -7.85 24.65
N LEU A 42 5.83 -6.63 24.59
CA LEU A 42 4.61 -6.36 23.81
C LEU A 42 4.96 -6.10 22.34
N ARG A 43 6.10 -5.47 22.06
CA ARG A 43 6.63 -5.29 20.71
C ARG A 43 6.81 -6.63 20.01
N GLU A 44 7.51 -7.57 20.63
CA GLU A 44 7.75 -8.91 20.09
C GLU A 44 6.44 -9.64 19.76
N ARG A 45 5.44 -9.57 20.65
CA ARG A 45 4.13 -10.17 20.44
C ARG A 45 3.38 -9.52 19.27
N PHE A 46 3.46 -8.20 19.13
CA PHE A 46 2.87 -7.49 18.00
C PHE A 46 3.55 -7.87 16.69
N ASP A 47 4.88 -7.84 16.65
CA ASP A 47 5.65 -8.13 15.45
C ASP A 47 5.44 -9.59 15.00
N THR A 48 5.33 -10.53 15.94
CA THR A 48 4.97 -11.94 15.66
C THR A 48 3.63 -12.06 14.94
N VAL A 49 2.59 -11.36 15.42
CA VAL A 49 1.27 -11.41 14.78
C VAL A 49 1.29 -10.73 13.41
N ARG A 50 1.93 -9.56 13.30
CA ARG A 50 2.06 -8.84 12.04
C ARG A 50 2.79 -9.70 11.00
N GLU A 51 3.92 -10.31 11.37
CA GLU A 51 4.69 -11.17 10.48
C GLU A 51 3.86 -12.36 10.00
N ALA A 52 3.19 -13.06 10.93
CA ALA A 52 2.29 -14.17 10.57
C ALA A 52 1.21 -13.75 9.56
N VAL A 53 0.62 -12.55 9.70
CA VAL A 53 -0.36 -12.03 8.74
C VAL A 53 0.28 -11.78 7.39
N ILE A 54 1.37 -11.02 7.31
CA ILE A 54 1.94 -10.62 6.01
C ILE A 54 2.59 -11.79 5.26
N THR A 55 3.00 -12.86 5.96
CA THR A 55 3.57 -14.07 5.34
C THR A 55 2.56 -15.22 5.18
N SER A 56 1.28 -15.02 5.52
CA SER A 56 0.25 -16.04 5.32
C SER A 56 0.10 -16.42 3.83
N GLU A 57 -0.13 -17.70 3.55
CA GLU A 57 -0.39 -18.20 2.20
C GLU A 57 -1.70 -17.64 1.65
N ARG A 58 -1.70 -17.25 0.37
CA ARG A 58 -2.83 -16.63 -0.33
C ARG A 58 -2.83 -17.07 -1.78
N ASP A 59 -4.02 -17.14 -2.37
CA ASP A 59 -4.15 -17.16 -3.83
C ASP A 59 -3.77 -15.76 -4.37
N PRO A 60 -2.69 -15.64 -5.17
CA PRO A 60 -2.22 -14.36 -5.66
C PRO A 60 -3.18 -13.70 -6.66
N VAL A 61 -4.01 -14.47 -7.36
CA VAL A 61 -5.02 -13.97 -8.31
C VAL A 61 -6.19 -13.40 -7.53
N ALA A 62 -6.76 -14.16 -6.59
CA ALA A 62 -7.86 -13.68 -5.76
C ALA A 62 -7.47 -12.43 -4.95
N LEU A 63 -6.27 -12.41 -4.37
CA LEU A 63 -5.74 -11.26 -3.63
C LEU A 63 -5.63 -10.02 -4.52
N ARG A 64 -5.10 -10.17 -5.74
CA ARG A 64 -4.99 -9.08 -6.70
C ARG A 64 -6.36 -8.49 -6.99
N ASP A 65 -7.31 -9.34 -7.36
CA ASP A 65 -8.62 -8.90 -7.82
C ASP A 65 -9.40 -8.19 -6.69
N GLU A 66 -9.28 -8.67 -5.45
CA GLU A 66 -9.84 -7.99 -4.27
C GLU A 66 -9.21 -6.61 -4.00
N ILE A 67 -7.88 -6.50 -4.11
CA ILE A 67 -7.16 -5.23 -3.88
C ILE A 67 -7.50 -4.21 -4.97
N VAL A 68 -7.54 -4.62 -6.24
CA VAL A 68 -7.94 -3.76 -7.36
C VAL A 68 -9.39 -3.30 -7.18
N LEU A 69 -10.32 -4.20 -6.84
CA LEU A 69 -11.71 -3.85 -6.59
C LEU A 69 -11.85 -2.84 -5.44
N MET A 70 -11.09 -3.03 -4.36
CA MET A 70 -11.07 -2.07 -3.26
C MET A 70 -10.50 -0.73 -3.71
N ARG A 71 -9.46 -0.73 -4.56
CA ARG A 71 -8.88 0.51 -5.07
C ARG A 71 -9.89 1.31 -5.88
N GLU A 72 -10.64 0.66 -6.76
CA GLU A 72 -11.68 1.32 -7.55
C GLU A 72 -12.76 1.93 -6.67
N ARG A 73 -13.21 1.22 -5.62
CA ARG A 73 -14.18 1.77 -4.65
C ARG A 73 -13.66 3.05 -3.99
N VAL A 74 -12.40 3.07 -3.56
CA VAL A 74 -11.76 4.26 -2.99
C VAL A 74 -11.67 5.39 -4.03
N ARG A 75 -11.42 5.06 -5.29
CA ARG A 75 -11.36 6.04 -6.39
C ARG A 75 -12.73 6.68 -6.63
N SER A 76 -13.78 5.88 -6.75
CA SER A 76 -15.14 6.36 -6.97
C SER A 76 -15.67 7.24 -5.82
N ALA A 77 -15.22 6.99 -4.60
CA ALA A 77 -15.56 7.83 -3.43
C ALA A 77 -14.83 9.18 -3.41
N HIS A 78 -13.84 9.38 -4.28
CA HIS A 78 -13.00 10.58 -4.33
C HIS A 78 -12.88 11.11 -5.77
N PRO A 79 -13.99 11.62 -6.35
CA PRO A 79 -14.01 12.10 -7.72
C PRO A 79 -13.04 13.28 -7.90
N THR A 80 -12.28 13.22 -8.99
CA THR A 80 -11.39 14.31 -9.42
C THR A 80 -12.10 15.15 -10.46
N ARG A 81 -11.87 16.47 -10.48
CA ARG A 81 -12.47 17.34 -11.50
C ARG A 81 -11.93 16.98 -12.89
N ASP A 82 -12.78 17.10 -13.91
CA ASP A 82 -12.37 16.84 -15.30
C ASP A 82 -11.13 17.66 -15.68
N GLY A 83 -10.19 17.01 -16.36
CA GLY A 83 -8.93 17.63 -16.78
C GLY A 83 -7.95 17.95 -15.65
N ARG A 84 -8.19 17.48 -14.41
CA ARG A 84 -7.25 17.61 -13.28
C ARG A 84 -6.63 16.26 -12.92
N PHE A 85 -5.48 16.34 -12.26
CA PHE A 85 -4.82 15.21 -11.62
C PHE A 85 -4.77 15.44 -10.10
N ASP A 86 -5.44 14.59 -9.32
CA ASP A 86 -5.33 14.58 -7.86
C ASP A 86 -4.14 13.72 -7.44
N VAL A 87 -3.18 14.31 -6.72
CA VAL A 87 -1.91 13.63 -6.36
C VAL A 87 -2.11 12.38 -5.50
N LYS A 88 -3.28 12.21 -4.87
CA LYS A 88 -3.58 11.09 -4.00
C LYS A 88 -4.46 10.05 -4.69
N HIS A 89 -5.57 10.48 -5.27
CA HIS A 89 -6.69 9.59 -5.64
C HIS A 89 -6.84 9.34 -7.13
N SER A 90 -6.26 10.18 -8.00
CA SER A 90 -6.27 9.91 -9.44
C SER A 90 -5.46 8.65 -9.78
N PRO A 91 -5.75 8.02 -10.93
CA PRO A 91 -4.85 7.03 -11.51
C PRO A 91 -3.42 7.58 -11.61
N GLY A 92 -2.43 6.80 -11.16
CA GLY A 92 -1.03 7.24 -11.03
C GLY A 92 -0.76 8.11 -9.78
N GLY A 93 -1.71 8.22 -8.86
CA GLY A 93 -1.55 8.95 -7.60
C GLY A 93 -0.94 8.11 -6.48
N MET A 94 -0.67 8.74 -5.34
CA MET A 94 -0.05 8.09 -4.18
C MET A 94 -0.76 6.82 -3.71
N VAL A 95 -2.10 6.76 -3.80
CA VAL A 95 -2.88 5.61 -3.33
C VAL A 95 -2.66 4.39 -4.24
N ASP A 96 -2.42 4.58 -5.54
CA ASP A 96 -2.08 3.48 -6.45
C ASP A 96 -0.74 2.84 -6.04
N ALA A 97 0.28 3.66 -5.75
CA ALA A 97 1.56 3.17 -5.24
C ALA A 97 1.42 2.46 -3.87
N GLU A 98 0.59 2.99 -2.96
CA GLU A 98 0.32 2.36 -1.67
C GLU A 98 -0.33 0.98 -1.82
N PHE A 99 -1.29 0.84 -2.72
CA PHE A 99 -1.97 -0.43 -2.99
C PHE A 99 -1.04 -1.45 -3.68
N ALA A 100 -0.20 -1.00 -4.61
CA ALA A 100 0.82 -1.84 -5.22
C ALA A 100 1.82 -2.38 -4.19
N VAL A 101 2.34 -1.54 -3.30
CA VAL A 101 3.23 -1.98 -2.20
C VAL A 101 2.51 -2.95 -1.26
N GLN A 102 1.27 -2.67 -0.88
CA GLN A 102 0.49 -3.56 -0.01
C GLN A 102 0.29 -4.94 -0.65
N TYR A 103 -0.03 -4.99 -1.94
CA TYR A 103 -0.13 -6.25 -2.67
C TYR A 103 1.21 -7.00 -2.68
N LEU A 104 2.31 -6.33 -3.02
CA LEU A 104 3.64 -6.96 -3.04
C LEU A 104 4.00 -7.51 -1.66
N VAL A 105 3.75 -6.77 -0.59
CA VAL A 105 4.00 -7.25 0.78
C VAL A 105 3.14 -8.49 1.08
N LEU A 106 1.84 -8.47 0.83
CA LEU A 106 0.94 -9.57 1.17
C LEU A 106 1.13 -10.83 0.31
N SER A 107 1.59 -10.67 -0.93
CA SER A 107 1.80 -11.77 -1.87
C SER A 107 3.22 -12.35 -1.83
N GLN A 108 4.23 -11.54 -1.47
CA GLN A 108 5.63 -11.92 -1.66
C GLN A 108 6.44 -12.04 -0.36
N SER A 109 5.97 -11.52 0.79
CA SER A 109 6.76 -11.49 2.03
C SER A 109 7.15 -12.88 2.58
N ALA A 110 6.40 -13.92 2.23
CA ALA A 110 6.76 -15.29 2.59
C ALA A 110 8.09 -15.71 1.93
N ALA A 111 8.23 -15.43 0.62
CA ALA A 111 9.42 -15.76 -0.18
C ALA A 111 10.53 -14.69 -0.12
N HIS A 112 10.17 -13.44 0.18
CA HIS A 112 11.09 -12.29 0.18
C HIS A 112 11.09 -11.58 1.54
N PRO A 113 11.96 -12.00 2.49
CA PRO A 113 12.09 -11.39 3.81
C PRO A 113 12.37 -9.88 3.79
N GLU A 114 12.96 -9.37 2.71
CA GLU A 114 13.28 -7.95 2.48
C GLU A 114 12.03 -7.05 2.55
N LEU A 115 10.85 -7.60 2.23
CA LEU A 115 9.57 -6.89 2.23
C LEU A 115 8.85 -6.90 3.59
N ARG A 116 9.32 -7.70 4.57
CA ARG A 116 8.62 -7.85 5.86
C ARG A 116 8.70 -6.58 6.71
N GLY A 117 9.79 -5.82 6.57
CA GLY A 117 10.03 -4.61 7.36
C GLY A 117 9.06 -3.47 7.02
N ASN A 118 8.51 -2.80 8.03
CA ASN A 118 7.76 -1.55 7.84
C ASN A 118 8.72 -0.37 7.66
N VAL A 119 9.36 -0.29 6.49
CA VAL A 119 10.38 0.72 6.16
C VAL A 119 9.84 1.87 5.29
N GLY A 120 8.53 1.90 5.07
CA GLY A 120 7.85 2.88 4.23
C GLY A 120 7.85 2.52 2.73
N ASN A 121 6.92 3.13 1.98
CA ASN A 121 6.68 2.77 0.58
C ASN A 121 7.90 2.95 -0.32
N ILE A 122 8.65 4.05 -0.14
CA ILE A 122 9.84 4.36 -0.95
C ILE A 122 10.85 3.22 -0.86
N ALA A 123 11.21 2.81 0.36
CA ALA A 123 12.18 1.74 0.57
C ALA A 123 11.62 0.37 0.14
N LEU A 124 10.33 0.11 0.35
CA LEU A 124 9.71 -1.14 -0.10
C LEU A 124 9.66 -1.27 -1.62
N LEU A 125 9.42 -0.18 -2.36
CA LEU A 125 9.47 -0.16 -3.83
C LEU A 125 10.88 -0.46 -4.34
N GLN A 126 11.90 0.16 -3.76
CA GLN A 126 13.29 -0.10 -4.10
C GLN A 126 13.70 -1.54 -3.80
N ARG A 127 13.29 -2.08 -2.65
CA ARG A 127 13.56 -3.49 -2.28
C ARG A 127 12.86 -4.47 -3.23
N ALA A 128 11.62 -4.20 -3.60
CA ALA A 128 10.88 -5.03 -4.55
C ALA A 128 11.60 -5.10 -5.91
N GLU A 129 12.13 -3.97 -6.40
CA GLU A 129 12.98 -3.95 -7.59
C GLU A 129 14.28 -4.75 -7.40
N GLN A 130 14.99 -4.54 -6.29
CA GLN A 130 16.26 -5.23 -5.99
C GLN A 130 16.13 -6.75 -5.96
N VAL A 131 15.01 -7.27 -5.48
CA VAL A 131 14.74 -8.72 -5.43
C VAL A 131 14.02 -9.25 -6.68
N GLY A 132 13.88 -8.43 -7.73
CA GLY A 132 13.36 -8.83 -9.03
C GLY A 132 11.84 -8.92 -9.15
N LEU A 133 11.08 -8.39 -8.18
CA LEU A 133 9.61 -8.35 -8.22
C LEU A 133 9.07 -7.20 -9.08
N LEU A 134 9.93 -6.22 -9.42
CA LEU A 134 9.63 -5.13 -10.34
C LEU A 134 10.70 -5.08 -11.43
N PRO A 135 10.36 -4.68 -12.66
CA PRO A 135 11.35 -4.45 -13.70
C PRO A 135 12.38 -3.40 -13.29
N PRO A 136 13.63 -3.46 -13.80
CA PRO A 136 14.66 -2.48 -13.49
C PRO A 136 14.20 -1.05 -13.74
N GLY A 137 14.40 -0.17 -12.76
CA GLY A 137 14.03 1.24 -12.79
C GLY A 137 12.58 1.56 -12.41
N VAL A 138 11.64 0.60 -12.43
CA VAL A 138 10.21 0.87 -12.13
C VAL A 138 10.00 1.20 -10.66
N GLY A 139 10.58 0.42 -9.74
CA GLY A 139 10.48 0.65 -8.31
C GLY A 139 11.17 1.95 -7.89
N THR A 140 12.35 2.22 -8.42
CA THR A 140 13.09 3.46 -8.15
C THR A 140 12.32 4.70 -8.64
N ALA A 141 11.84 4.69 -9.89
CA ALA A 141 11.06 5.81 -10.43
C ALA A 141 9.77 6.04 -9.67
N ALA A 142 9.05 4.97 -9.29
CA ALA A 142 7.83 5.09 -8.50
C ALA A 142 8.10 5.57 -7.07
N ALA A 143 9.24 5.22 -6.48
CA ALA A 143 9.66 5.71 -5.17
C ALA A 143 9.94 7.22 -5.18
N ASP A 144 10.60 7.71 -6.24
CA ASP A 144 10.86 9.14 -6.44
C ASP A 144 9.57 9.91 -6.71
N ALA A 145 8.68 9.36 -7.56
CA ALA A 145 7.35 9.90 -7.79
C ALA A 145 6.53 9.99 -6.50
N TYR A 146 6.49 8.93 -5.69
CA TYR A 146 5.77 8.95 -4.40
C TYR A 146 6.29 10.05 -3.45
N ARG A 147 7.61 10.27 -3.44
CA ARG A 147 8.23 11.35 -2.65
C ARG A 147 7.75 12.71 -3.11
N GLU A 148 7.75 12.96 -4.42
CA GLU A 148 7.34 14.25 -4.98
C GLU A 148 5.84 14.50 -4.82
N LEU A 149 4.99 13.50 -5.10
CA LEU A 149 3.54 13.61 -4.86
C LEU A 149 3.23 13.91 -3.39
N ARG A 150 3.95 13.30 -2.46
CA ARG A 150 3.83 13.56 -1.02
C ARG A 150 4.31 14.97 -0.66
N ARG A 151 5.39 15.46 -1.28
CA ARG A 151 5.86 16.85 -1.11
C ARG A 151 4.79 17.85 -1.57
N VAL A 152 4.20 17.64 -2.75
CA VAL A 152 3.11 18.48 -3.27
C VAL A 152 1.89 18.45 -2.36
N GLN A 153 1.50 17.27 -1.86
CA GLN A 153 0.44 17.16 -0.86
C GLN A 153 0.75 17.98 0.40
N HIS A 154 1.99 17.92 0.90
CA HIS A 154 2.38 18.69 2.08
C HIS A 154 2.32 20.20 1.85
N VAL A 155 2.80 20.69 0.71
CA VAL A 155 2.70 22.10 0.33
C VAL A 155 1.24 22.53 0.22
N ALA A 156 0.41 21.80 -0.52
CA ALA A 156 -1.01 22.13 -0.66
C ALA A 156 -1.74 22.19 0.69
N ARG A 157 -1.39 21.32 1.65
CA ARG A 157 -1.95 21.37 3.01
C ARG A 157 -1.50 22.59 3.82
N LEU A 158 -0.28 23.06 3.63
CA LEU A 158 0.21 24.28 4.30
C LEU A 158 -0.47 25.53 3.74
N ASP A 159 -0.78 25.52 2.44
CA ASP A 159 -1.40 26.64 1.74
C ASP A 159 -2.95 26.58 1.76
N GLU A 160 -3.54 25.60 2.46
CA GLU A 160 -4.98 25.28 2.41
C GLU A 160 -5.54 25.13 0.97
N ALA A 161 -4.68 24.71 0.06
CA ALA A 161 -4.92 24.57 -1.38
C ALA A 161 -5.38 23.14 -1.75
N PRO A 162 -6.07 22.97 -2.89
CA PRO A 162 -6.44 21.63 -3.36
C PRO A 162 -5.23 20.80 -3.78
N THR A 163 -5.31 19.49 -3.60
CA THR A 163 -4.33 18.48 -4.07
C THR A 163 -4.44 18.16 -5.56
N GLN A 164 -5.20 18.97 -6.31
CA GLN A 164 -5.47 18.78 -7.73
C GLN A 164 -4.69 19.77 -8.59
N VAL A 165 -3.82 19.26 -9.44
CA VAL A 165 -3.01 20.06 -10.37
C VAL A 165 -3.58 19.96 -11.79
N ALA A 166 -3.29 20.96 -12.62
CA ALA A 166 -3.58 20.90 -14.05
C ALA A 166 -2.40 20.25 -14.79
N PRO A 167 -2.62 19.28 -15.70
CA PRO A 167 -1.60 18.81 -16.62
C PRO A 167 -0.98 19.98 -17.40
N PRO A 168 0.32 19.91 -17.78
CA PRO A 168 1.21 18.76 -17.67
C PRO A 168 1.94 18.64 -16.33
N ALA A 169 1.51 19.36 -15.27
CA ALA A 169 2.14 19.24 -13.97
C ALA A 169 2.06 17.80 -13.45
N LEU A 170 3.18 17.30 -12.93
CA LEU A 170 3.35 15.96 -12.35
C LEU A 170 3.14 14.80 -13.33
N GLN A 171 3.28 15.03 -14.64
CA GLN A 171 3.09 13.99 -15.64
C GLN A 171 4.10 12.85 -15.48
N ALA A 172 5.37 13.15 -15.23
CA ALA A 172 6.41 12.13 -15.07
C ALA A 172 6.17 11.26 -13.83
N GLU A 173 5.75 11.87 -12.72
CA GLU A 173 5.43 11.18 -11.47
C GLU A 173 4.19 10.29 -11.64
N ARG A 174 3.16 10.82 -12.30
CA ARG A 174 1.96 10.06 -12.67
C ARG A 174 2.34 8.84 -13.50
N ASP A 175 3.13 9.02 -14.56
CA ASP A 175 3.51 7.94 -15.47
C ASP A 175 4.37 6.86 -14.79
N ALA A 176 5.26 7.26 -13.87
CA ALA A 176 6.05 6.32 -13.07
C ALA A 176 5.18 5.45 -12.15
N VAL A 177 4.18 6.04 -11.49
CA VAL A 177 3.25 5.28 -10.64
C VAL A 177 2.32 4.41 -11.49
N PHE A 178 1.92 4.86 -12.67
CA PHE A 178 1.20 4.03 -13.63
C PHE A 178 2.02 2.84 -14.10
N ALA A 179 3.29 3.02 -14.41
CA ALA A 179 4.20 1.94 -14.80
C ALA A 179 4.33 0.90 -13.68
N LEU A 180 4.43 1.35 -12.42
CA LEU A 180 4.35 0.47 -11.24
C LEU A 180 3.04 -0.31 -11.20
N TRP A 181 1.90 0.38 -11.35
CA TRP A 181 0.58 -0.26 -11.31
C TRP A 181 0.46 -1.36 -12.37
N LEU A 182 0.90 -1.08 -13.60
CA LEU A 182 0.91 -2.05 -14.70
C LEU A 182 1.87 -3.22 -14.43
N ALA A 183 3.05 -2.96 -13.87
CA ALA A 183 4.01 -4.01 -13.53
C ALA A 183 3.47 -4.95 -12.45
N VAL A 184 2.69 -4.45 -11.50
CA VAL A 184 2.16 -5.22 -10.37
C VAL A 184 0.84 -5.93 -10.70
N PHE A 185 -0.06 -5.27 -11.45
CA PHE A 185 -1.42 -5.75 -11.65
C PHE A 185 -1.76 -6.13 -13.09
N GLY A 186 -0.94 -5.76 -14.07
CA GLY A 186 -1.16 -6.02 -15.50
C GLY A 186 -1.99 -4.94 -16.21
N ALA A 187 -2.07 -5.03 -17.54
CA ALA A 187 -2.81 -4.09 -18.38
C ALA A 187 -4.34 -4.32 -18.30
N GLY A 188 -5.11 -3.23 -18.28
CA GLY A 188 -6.59 -3.26 -18.36
C GLY A 188 -7.34 -3.24 -17.02
N LEU A 189 -6.64 -3.28 -15.89
CA LEU A 189 -7.24 -3.17 -14.56
C LEU A 189 -7.05 -1.74 -14.02
N GLY A 190 -8.14 -1.00 -13.88
CA GLY A 190 -8.16 0.31 -13.22
C GLY A 190 -7.74 1.52 -14.08
N MET A 191 -8.05 1.51 -15.37
CA MET A 191 -8.05 2.72 -16.22
C MET A 191 -9.39 3.43 -16.16
#